data_AF-A0A090GW97-F1
#
_entry.id   AF-A0A090GW97-F1
#
_cell.length_a   1.000
_cell.length_b   1.000
_cell.length_c   1.000
_cell.angle_alpha   90.00
_cell.angle_beta   90.00
_cell.angle_gamma   90.00
#
_symmetry.space_group_name_H-M   'P 1'
#
loop_
_entity.id
_entity.type
_entity.pdbx_description
1 polymer ?
#
loop_
_entity_poly.entity_id
_entity_poly.type
_entity_poly.pdbx_seq_one_letter_code
_entity_poly.pdbx_strand_id
1 'polypeptide(L)'
;MKPMRATEAEQPEIYATVRREMPAIHRAATKMAKHLRGLSDVSQKQAITELTAAWIMAVYPDNLDLALSLSDAMRDQTDIDLQQAFESRRRKLSN
;
A
#
# COMPACT_ATOMS: atom_id res chain seq x y z
N MET A 1 -20.07 5.31 5.21
CA MET A 1 -20.16 4.64 3.90
C MET A 1 -19.37 3.34 4.01
N LYS A 2 -19.92 2.17 3.62
CA LYS A 2 -19.11 0.95 3.57
C LYS A 2 -18.11 1.14 2.41
N PRO A 3 -16.79 0.99 2.61
CA PRO A 3 -15.90 0.93 1.45
C PRO A 3 -16.32 -0.31 0.66
N MET A 4 -16.86 -0.11 -0.53
CA MET A 4 -17.32 -1.17 -1.42
C MET A 4 -16.08 -1.78 -2.08
N ARG A 5 -15.29 -2.51 -1.28
CA ARG A 5 -14.19 -3.30 -1.80
C ARG A 5 -14.80 -4.50 -2.48
N ALA A 6 -14.56 -4.62 -3.78
CA ALA A 6 -14.81 -5.87 -4.47
C ALA A 6 -14.06 -6.99 -3.75
N THR A 7 -14.77 -8.02 -3.36
CA THR A 7 -14.24 -9.24 -2.76
C THR A 7 -13.58 -10.10 -3.83
N GLU A 8 -12.74 -11.06 -3.43
CA GLU A 8 -12.17 -12.03 -4.37
C GLU A 8 -13.26 -12.81 -5.12
N ALA A 9 -14.42 -13.02 -4.50
CA ALA A 9 -15.57 -13.65 -5.15
C ALA A 9 -16.20 -12.74 -6.24
N GLU A 10 -16.17 -11.42 -6.05
CA GLU A 10 -16.73 -10.45 -6.99
C GLU A 10 -15.76 -10.12 -8.15
N GLN A 11 -14.45 -10.24 -7.93
CA GLN A 11 -13.42 -9.93 -8.94
C GLN A 11 -12.27 -10.96 -8.95
N PRO A 12 -12.55 -12.24 -9.23
CA PRO A 12 -11.56 -13.32 -9.09
C PRO A 12 -10.33 -13.15 -9.97
N GLU A 13 -10.48 -12.61 -11.19
CA GLU A 13 -9.36 -12.42 -12.14
C GLU A 13 -8.39 -11.32 -11.70
N ILE A 14 -8.91 -10.23 -11.12
CA ILE A 14 -8.09 -9.13 -10.59
C ILE A 14 -7.30 -9.63 -9.38
N TYR A 15 -7.97 -10.33 -8.47
CA TYR A 15 -7.30 -10.93 -7.31
C TYR A 15 -6.27 -11.99 -7.70
N ALA A 16 -6.55 -12.82 -8.71
CA ALA A 16 -5.60 -13.79 -9.23
C ALA A 16 -4.35 -13.13 -9.81
N THR A 17 -4.53 -12.03 -10.55
CA THR A 17 -3.43 -11.23 -11.11
C THR A 17 -2.55 -10.64 -10.01
N VAL A 18 -3.18 -9.96 -9.04
CA VAL A 18 -2.48 -9.37 -7.90
C VAL A 18 -1.74 -10.45 -7.09
N ARG A 19 -2.35 -11.61 -6.84
CA ARG A 19 -1.73 -12.73 -6.13
C ARG A 19 -0.51 -13.27 -6.88
N ARG A 20 -0.59 -13.42 -8.20
CA ARG A 20 0.52 -13.86 -9.04
C ARG A 20 1.70 -12.88 -8.98
N GLU A 21 1.42 -11.58 -8.92
CA GLU A 21 2.43 -10.53 -8.95
C GLU A 21 2.97 -10.15 -7.56
N MET A 22 2.27 -10.56 -6.50
CA MET A 22 2.59 -10.24 -5.11
C MET A 22 4.06 -10.44 -4.72
N PRO A 23 4.75 -11.55 -5.11
CA PRO A 23 6.16 -11.71 -4.78
C PRO A 23 7.06 -10.63 -5.40
N ALA A 24 6.75 -10.18 -6.62
CA ALA A 24 7.49 -9.12 -7.29
C ALA A 24 7.22 -7.75 -6.64
N ILE A 25 5.94 -7.49 -6.31
CA ILE A 25 5.51 -6.28 -5.59
C ILE A 25 6.26 -6.16 -4.26
N HIS A 26 6.29 -7.22 -3.45
CA HIS A 26 7.01 -7.22 -2.17
C HIS A 26 8.51 -6.98 -2.32
N ARG A 27 9.15 -7.56 -3.34
CA ARG A 27 10.58 -7.32 -3.60
C ARG A 27 10.85 -5.86 -3.96
N ALA A 28 10.02 -5.27 -4.82
CA ALA A 28 10.13 -3.87 -5.20
C ALA A 28 9.95 -2.95 -3.99
N ALA A 29 8.89 -3.16 -3.20
CA ALA A 29 8.63 -2.40 -1.98
C ALA A 29 9.79 -2.50 -0.97
N THR A 30 10.31 -3.71 -0.75
CA THR A 30 11.44 -3.94 0.16
C THR A 30 12.71 -3.24 -0.34
N LYS A 31 12.96 -3.22 -1.65
CA LYS A 31 14.10 -2.50 -2.24
C LYS A 31 13.97 -1.01 -1.99
N MET A 32 12.77 -0.44 -2.14
CA MET A 32 12.51 0.98 -1.86
C MET A 32 12.70 1.31 -0.38
N ALA A 33 12.19 0.48 0.53
CA ALA A 33 12.36 0.67 1.95
C ALA A 33 13.85 0.69 2.38
N LYS A 34 14.74 -0.02 1.66
CA LYS A 34 16.18 0.05 1.94
C LYS A 34 16.78 1.43 1.70
N HIS A 35 16.28 2.18 0.72
CA HIS A 35 16.78 3.53 0.41
C HIS A 35 16.40 4.56 1.48
N LEU A 36 15.39 4.26 2.30
CA LEU A 36 14.98 5.13 3.42
C LEU A 36 15.86 4.93 4.67
N ARG A 37 16.71 3.89 4.71
CA ARG A 37 17.56 3.60 5.87
C ARG A 37 18.62 4.68 6.05
N GLY A 38 18.84 5.09 7.31
CA GLY A 38 19.82 6.12 7.68
C GLY A 38 19.29 7.55 7.60
N LEU A 39 18.09 7.76 7.05
CA LEU A 39 17.37 9.03 7.17
C LEU A 39 16.76 9.16 8.57
N SER A 40 16.56 10.41 9.03
CA SER A 40 15.79 10.69 10.25
C SER A 40 14.32 10.29 10.09
N ASP A 41 13.62 10.04 11.19
CA ASP A 41 12.19 9.67 11.18
C ASP A 41 11.32 10.69 10.43
N VAL A 42 11.64 11.99 10.54
CA VAL A 42 10.90 13.06 9.83
C VAL A 42 11.19 12.99 8.32
N SER A 43 12.45 12.77 7.95
CA SER A 43 12.85 12.66 6.54
C SER A 43 12.30 11.39 5.88
N GLN A 44 12.21 10.27 6.61
CA GLN A 44 11.57 9.06 6.12
C GLN A 44 10.08 9.29 5.81
N LYS A 45 9.36 10.00 6.69
CA LYS A 45 7.95 10.37 6.47
C LYS A 45 7.79 11.21 5.21
N GLN A 46 8.62 12.24 5.04
CA GLN A 46 8.57 13.10 3.85
C GLN A 46 8.85 12.29 2.57
N ALA A 47 9.87 11.44 2.57
CA ALA A 47 10.22 10.61 1.43
C ALA A 47 9.09 9.64 1.04
N ILE A 48 8.37 9.06 2.00
CA ILE A 48 7.21 8.20 1.74
C ILE A 48 6.09 9.00 1.06
N THR A 49 5.81 10.21 1.53
CA THR A 49 4.80 11.09 0.93
C THR A 49 5.17 11.45 -0.52
N GLU A 50 6.41 11.83 -0.77
CA GLU A 50 6.88 12.20 -2.12
C GLU A 50 6.83 11.02 -3.10
N LEU A 51 7.28 9.84 -2.66
CA LEU A 51 7.22 8.62 -3.48
C LEU A 51 5.77 8.22 -3.80
N THR A 52 4.88 8.34 -2.82
CA THR A 52 3.45 8.02 -3.00
C THR A 52 2.83 8.97 -4.02
N ALA A 53 3.05 10.27 -3.89
CA ALA A 53 2.57 11.26 -4.86
C ALA A 53 3.14 11.00 -6.28
N ALA A 54 4.44 10.70 -6.40
CA ALA A 54 5.06 10.40 -7.69
C ALA A 54 4.47 9.17 -8.37
N TRP A 55 4.19 8.09 -7.62
CA TRP A 55 3.56 6.89 -8.18
C TRP A 55 2.11 7.13 -8.57
N ILE A 56 1.34 7.86 -7.76
CA ILE A 56 -0.05 8.21 -8.10
C ILE A 56 -0.09 9.04 -9.38
N MET A 57 0.79 10.03 -9.50
CA MET A 57 0.90 10.85 -10.71
C MET A 57 1.38 10.04 -11.93
N ALA A 58 2.13 8.96 -11.73
CA ALA A 58 2.48 8.06 -12.83
C ALA A 58 1.29 7.20 -13.31
N VAL A 59 0.31 6.93 -12.44
CA VAL A 59 -0.92 6.20 -12.79
C VAL A 59 -1.98 7.13 -13.38
N TYR A 60 -2.15 8.32 -12.81
CA TYR A 60 -3.15 9.32 -13.21
C TYR A 60 -2.50 10.70 -13.45
N PRO A 61 -1.70 10.87 -14.52
CA PRO A 61 -0.92 12.09 -14.74
C PRO A 61 -1.77 13.35 -14.96
N ASP A 62 -2.93 13.18 -15.59
CA ASP A 62 -3.77 14.29 -16.06
C ASP A 62 -5.13 14.37 -15.33
N ASN A 63 -5.33 13.58 -14.26
CA ASN A 63 -6.59 13.53 -13.54
C ASN A 63 -6.39 13.66 -12.02
N LEU A 64 -6.50 14.90 -11.54
CA LEU A 64 -6.31 15.23 -10.12
C LEU A 64 -7.32 14.53 -9.22
N ASP A 65 -8.59 14.44 -9.62
CA ASP A 65 -9.64 13.83 -8.80
C ASP A 65 -9.39 12.32 -8.60
N LEU A 66 -8.98 11.61 -9.66
CA LEU A 66 -8.60 10.20 -9.56
C LEU A 66 -7.30 10.01 -8.78
N ALA A 67 -6.32 10.92 -8.94
CA ALA A 67 -5.09 10.90 -8.16
C ALA A 67 -5.36 11.02 -6.65
N LEU A 68 -6.19 11.99 -6.26
CA LEU A 68 -6.61 12.18 -4.86
C LEU A 68 -7.42 10.97 -4.35
N SER A 69 -8.36 10.46 -5.16
CA SER A 69 -9.13 9.27 -4.80
C SER A 69 -8.26 8.03 -4.58
N LEU A 70 -7.21 7.83 -5.39
CA LEU A 70 -6.25 6.74 -5.21
C LEU A 70 -5.43 6.93 -3.92
N SER A 71 -5.00 8.16 -3.62
CA SER A 71 -4.29 8.48 -2.37
C SER A 71 -5.10 8.08 -1.15
N ASP A 72 -6.39 8.41 -1.12
CA ASP A 72 -7.28 8.05 -0.01
C ASP A 72 -7.45 6.53 0.09
N ALA A 73 -7.68 5.85 -1.03
CA ALA A 73 -7.80 4.39 -1.05
C ALA A 73 -6.53 3.67 -0.56
N MET A 74 -5.34 4.19 -0.90
CA MET A 74 -4.06 3.65 -0.44
C MET A 74 -3.87 3.84 1.07
N ARG A 75 -4.29 4.99 1.61
CA ARG A 75 -4.26 5.26 3.06
C ARG A 75 -5.13 4.25 3.80
N ASP A 76 -6.37 4.08 3.36
CA ASP A 76 -7.32 3.13 3.95
C ASP A 76 -6.78 1.69 3.91
N GLN A 77 -6.14 1.29 2.80
CA GLN A 77 -5.52 -0.03 2.71
C GLN A 77 -4.31 -0.17 3.64
N THR A 78 -3.47 0.86 3.72
CA THR A 78 -2.30 0.88 4.62
C THR A 78 -2.71 0.70 6.08
N ASP A 79 -3.73 1.42 6.53
CA ASP A 79 -4.23 1.29 7.91
C ASP A 79 -4.71 -0.14 8.22
N ILE A 80 -5.39 -0.78 7.27
CA ILE A 80 -5.84 -2.17 7.42
C ILE A 80 -4.66 -3.14 7.48
N ASP A 81 -3.70 -3.01 6.58
CA ASP A 81 -2.53 -3.88 6.54
C ASP A 81 -1.71 -3.77 7.82
N LEU A 82 -1.56 -2.56 8.37
CA LEU A 82 -0.90 -2.31 9.65
C LEU A 82 -1.66 -2.99 10.80
N GLN A 83 -2.98 -2.80 10.90
CA GLN A 83 -3.79 -3.44 11.93
C GLN A 83 -3.64 -4.96 11.89
N GLN A 84 -3.76 -5.57 10.71
CA GLN A 84 -3.59 -7.02 10.52
C GLN A 84 -2.18 -7.51 10.87
N ALA A 85 -1.14 -6.74 10.54
CA ALA A 85 0.23 -7.08 10.89
C ALA A 85 0.45 -7.07 12.42
N PHE A 86 -0.09 -6.06 13.11
CA PHE A 86 -0.04 -5.99 14.58
C PHE A 86 -0.81 -7.13 15.24
N GLU A 87 -2.01 -7.45 14.76
CA GLU A 87 -2.79 -8.57 15.25
C GLU A 87 -2.07 -9.91 15.06
N SER A 88 -1.51 -10.13 13.87
CA SER A 88 -0.75 -11.33 13.55
C SER A 88 0.48 -11.48 14.44
N ARG A 89 1.19 -10.38 14.70
CA ARG A 89 2.34 -10.35 15.62
C ARG A 89 1.90 -10.66 17.04
N ARG A 90 0.78 -10.09 17.51
CA ARG A 90 0.23 -10.35 18.84
C ARG A 90 -0.11 -11.83 19.03
N ARG A 91 -0.81 -12.44 18.06
CA ARG A 91 -1.16 -13.88 18.11
C ARG A 91 0.07 -14.79 18.19
N LYS A 92 1.16 -14.46 17.49
CA LYS A 92 2.42 -15.21 17.54
C LYS A 92 3.15 -15.13 18.88
N LEU A 93 2.89 -14.10 19.68
CA LEU A 93 3.50 -13.91 21.01
C LEU A 93 2.64 -14.49 22.14
N SER A 94 1.39 -14.87 21.84
CA SER A 94 0.43 -15.45 22.80
C SER A 94 0.34 -16.98 22.72
N ASN A 95 1.05 -17.59 21.77
CA ASN A 95 1.20 -19.04 21.57
C ASN A 95 2.66 -19.42 21.79
#